data_AF-A0A6B3GQC9-F1
#
_entry.id   AF-A0A6B3GQC9-F1
#
_cell.length_a   1.000
_cell.length_b   1.000
_cell.length_c   1.000
_cell.angle_alpha   90.00
_cell.angle_beta   90.00
_cell.angle_gamma   90.00
#
_symmetry.space_group_name_H-M   'P 1'
#
loop_
_entity.id
_entity.type
_entity.pdbx_description
1 polymer ?
#
loop_
_entity_poly.entity_id
_entity_poly.type
_entity_poly.pdbx_seq_one_letter_code
_entity_poly.pdbx_strand_id
1 'polypeptide(L)'
;PPAVPERRIDLPDDDGHGDAHDPLTGRLFAAAGSGVHRARREGDDLTPEAPLPWSADGRSGGRGYYLRLDPVRRMLWSCVRGGPGDPGQWPDWSNDAWWHHLDTGETGRLDLGPGLVFRLAVTARHIAFTRVHPDGDELILLAAPPTAGSRPEVGARLPLPAMSGAPRRGGTPWDGV
;
A
#
# COMPACT_ATOMS: atom_id res chain seq x y z
N PRO A 1 -9.70 -15.53 26.65
CA PRO A 1 -8.46 -14.92 27.21
C PRO A 1 -7.69 -14.25 26.07
N PRO A 2 -6.97 -13.14 26.29
CA PRO A 2 -6.08 -12.57 25.29
C PRO A 2 -5.02 -13.61 24.88
N ALA A 3 -4.73 -13.72 23.59
CA ALA A 3 -3.63 -14.55 23.13
C ALA A 3 -2.30 -13.94 23.60
N VAL A 4 -1.43 -14.74 24.22
CA VAL A 4 -0.06 -14.34 24.54
C VAL A 4 0.81 -14.66 23.34
N PRO A 5 1.49 -13.67 22.74
CA PRO A 5 2.35 -13.94 21.59
C PRO A 5 3.58 -14.72 22.03
N GLU A 6 3.91 -15.75 21.26
CA GLU A 6 5.08 -16.60 21.47
C GLU A 6 6.41 -15.86 21.20
N ARG A 7 6.36 -14.88 20.28
CA ARG A 7 7.47 -14.00 19.91
C ARG A 7 6.95 -12.60 19.63
N ARG A 8 7.80 -11.60 19.87
CA ARG A 8 7.55 -10.19 19.53
C ARG A 8 8.80 -9.61 18.91
N ILE A 9 8.60 -8.81 17.87
CA ILE A 9 9.60 -7.89 17.34
C ILE A 9 8.92 -6.53 17.33
N ASP A 10 9.55 -5.55 17.95
CA ASP A 10 9.01 -4.20 17.99
C ASP A 10 9.18 -3.55 16.62
N LEU A 11 8.14 -2.85 16.17
CA LEU A 11 8.25 -1.98 15.00
C LEU A 11 8.91 -0.68 15.45
N PRO A 12 10.06 -0.29 14.88
CA PRO A 12 10.79 0.90 15.32
C PRO A 12 9.97 2.20 15.30
N ASP A 13 8.96 2.27 14.43
CA ASP A 13 8.15 3.47 14.20
C ASP A 13 6.89 3.53 15.08
N ASP A 14 6.51 2.41 15.73
CA ASP A 14 5.26 2.26 16.51
C ASP A 14 3.95 2.64 15.77
N ASP A 15 3.96 2.59 14.43
CA ASP A 15 2.85 3.07 13.58
C ASP A 15 2.44 2.09 12.46
N GLY A 16 2.31 0.81 12.79
CA GLY A 16 1.88 -0.23 11.84
C GLY A 16 0.57 0.09 11.12
N HIS A 17 0.57 0.00 9.79
CA HIS A 17 -0.57 0.37 8.91
C HIS A 17 -0.99 -0.71 7.92
N GLY A 18 -0.47 -1.92 8.09
CA GLY A 18 -0.88 -3.12 7.35
C GLY A 18 0.24 -4.14 7.31
N ASP A 19 -0.15 -5.41 7.25
CA ASP A 19 0.75 -6.55 7.25
C ASP A 19 0.52 -7.45 6.03
N ALA A 20 1.54 -8.22 5.70
CA ALA A 20 1.45 -9.26 4.70
C ALA A 20 2.34 -10.44 5.10
N HIS A 21 1.96 -11.65 4.70
CA HIS A 21 2.73 -12.87 4.94
C HIS A 21 2.90 -13.60 3.63
N ASP A 22 4.16 -13.88 3.26
CA ASP A 22 4.53 -14.75 2.16
C ASP A 22 4.74 -16.19 2.64
N PRO A 23 3.76 -17.09 2.46
CA PRO A 23 3.86 -18.45 2.95
C PRO A 23 4.91 -19.29 2.20
N LEU A 24 5.35 -18.87 1.01
CA LEU A 24 6.37 -19.59 0.25
C LEU A 24 7.75 -19.48 0.90
N THR A 25 8.07 -18.30 1.44
CA THR A 25 9.39 -18.02 2.04
C THR A 25 9.35 -17.84 3.55
N GLY A 26 8.15 -17.86 4.16
CA GLY A 26 7.94 -17.59 5.58
C GLY A 26 8.19 -16.13 5.96
N ARG A 27 8.24 -15.20 4.99
CA ARG A 27 8.47 -13.78 5.28
C ARG A 27 7.21 -13.08 5.74
N LEU A 28 7.36 -12.31 6.80
CA LEU A 28 6.37 -11.39 7.34
C LEU A 28 6.78 -9.97 6.98
N PHE A 29 5.80 -9.14 6.67
CA PHE A 29 5.97 -7.75 6.29
C PHE A 29 5.00 -6.88 7.08
N ALA A 30 5.45 -5.71 7.50
CA ALA A 30 4.65 -4.70 8.14
C ALA A 30 4.97 -3.33 7.54
N ALA A 31 3.96 -2.68 6.96
CA ALA A 31 4.06 -1.28 6.55
C ALA A 31 4.05 -0.38 7.78
N ALA A 32 5.04 0.51 7.86
CA ALA A 32 5.19 1.52 8.89
C ALA A 32 5.65 2.84 8.27
N GLY A 33 5.78 3.89 9.08
CA GLY A 33 6.18 5.22 8.65
C GLY A 33 7.50 5.23 7.86
N SER A 34 8.51 4.50 8.31
CA SER A 34 9.84 4.51 7.68
C SER A 34 9.98 3.57 6.47
N GLY A 35 9.09 2.60 6.30
CA GLY A 35 9.20 1.60 5.24
C GLY A 35 8.35 0.36 5.46
N VAL A 36 8.66 -0.69 4.71
CA VAL A 36 8.17 -2.04 5.00
C VAL A 36 9.20 -2.77 5.86
N HIS A 37 8.93 -2.89 7.14
CA HIS A 37 9.69 -3.78 8.02
C HIS A 37 9.39 -5.22 7.66
N ARG A 38 10.40 -6.08 7.76
CA ARG A 38 10.24 -7.48 7.42
C ARG A 38 11.05 -8.37 8.34
N ALA A 39 10.55 -9.58 8.52
CA ALA A 39 11.21 -10.64 9.25
C ALA A 39 10.95 -11.97 8.54
N ARG A 40 11.84 -12.94 8.73
CA ARG A 40 11.68 -14.30 8.22
C ARG A 40 11.38 -15.24 9.38
N ARG A 41 10.32 -16.03 9.23
CA ARG A 41 10.01 -17.12 10.15
C ARG A 41 10.77 -18.38 9.74
N GLU A 42 11.50 -18.96 10.69
CA GLU A 42 12.19 -20.24 10.54
C GLU A 42 11.82 -21.15 11.72
N GLY A 43 10.94 -22.12 11.48
CA GLY A 43 10.34 -22.90 12.57
C GLY A 43 9.55 -22.00 13.53
N ASP A 44 10.02 -21.93 14.78
CA ASP A 44 9.44 -21.10 15.85
C ASP A 44 10.24 -19.81 16.09
N ASP A 45 11.31 -19.59 15.32
CA ASP A 45 12.12 -18.39 15.38
C ASP A 45 11.68 -17.34 14.36
N LEU A 46 11.97 -16.08 14.69
CA LEU A 46 11.65 -14.93 13.86
C LEU A 46 12.88 -14.03 13.76
N THR A 47 13.45 -13.91 12.57
CA THR A 47 14.68 -13.15 12.31
C THR A 47 14.34 -11.84 11.58
N PRO A 48 14.65 -10.66 12.15
CA PRO A 48 14.50 -9.40 11.44
C PRO A 48 15.37 -9.34 10.17
N GLU A 49 14.82 -8.78 9.10
CA GLU A 49 15.53 -8.46 7.86
C GLU A 49 15.56 -6.93 7.66
N ALA A 50 16.49 -6.43 6.84
CA ALA A 50 16.57 -5.00 6.54
C ALA A 50 15.27 -4.50 5.89
N PRO A 51 14.69 -3.35 6.33
CA PRO A 51 13.42 -2.86 5.80
C PRO A 51 13.52 -2.43 4.34
N LEU A 52 12.38 -2.45 3.64
CA LEU A 52 12.27 -1.91 2.28
C LEU A 52 11.87 -0.43 2.35
N PRO A 53 12.56 0.48 1.66
CA PRO A 53 12.22 1.89 1.68
C PRO A 53 10.95 2.18 0.86
N TRP A 54 10.20 3.20 1.27
CA TRP A 54 9.13 3.75 0.43
C TRP A 54 9.65 4.52 -0.78
N SER A 55 10.91 4.94 -0.77
CA SER A 55 11.52 5.66 -1.89
C SER A 55 11.81 4.73 -3.05
N ALA A 56 11.32 5.06 -4.24
CA ALA A 56 11.58 4.33 -5.47
C ALA A 56 11.32 5.24 -6.69
N ASP A 57 11.99 4.98 -7.81
CA ASP A 57 11.80 5.72 -9.07
C ASP A 57 11.92 7.25 -8.95
N GLY A 58 12.84 7.73 -8.11
CA GLY A 58 13.03 9.16 -7.84
C GLY A 58 11.92 9.81 -7.00
N ARG A 59 10.89 9.06 -6.61
CA ARG A 59 9.82 9.49 -5.70
C ARG A 59 10.19 9.09 -4.27
N SER A 60 10.00 9.99 -3.32
CA SER A 60 10.33 9.80 -1.91
C SER A 60 9.26 10.39 -1.00
N GLY A 61 9.36 10.10 0.29
CA GLY A 61 8.40 10.55 1.29
C GLY A 61 7.04 9.86 1.22
N GLY A 62 6.15 10.33 2.09
CA GLY A 62 4.87 9.68 2.38
C GLY A 62 5.05 8.43 3.25
N ARG A 63 3.93 7.81 3.61
CA ARG A 63 3.90 6.53 4.34
C ARG A 63 2.94 5.54 3.68
N GLY A 64 3.30 4.27 3.71
CA GLY A 64 2.50 3.20 3.10
C GLY A 64 1.33 2.77 3.97
N TYR A 65 0.24 2.39 3.32
CA TYR A 65 -0.97 1.87 3.95
C TYR A 65 -1.49 0.64 3.20
N TYR A 66 -2.20 -0.22 3.93
CA TYR A 66 -2.96 -1.32 3.35
C TYR A 66 -2.07 -2.29 2.56
N LEU A 67 -0.94 -2.70 3.13
CA LEU A 67 -0.02 -3.64 2.50
C LEU A 67 -0.75 -4.91 2.05
N ARG A 68 -0.48 -5.36 0.82
CA ARG A 68 -1.05 -6.58 0.24
C ARG A 68 0.03 -7.40 -0.44
N LEU A 69 -0.09 -8.72 -0.27
CA LEU A 69 0.64 -9.69 -1.09
C LEU A 69 -0.21 -10.07 -2.31
N ASP A 70 0.40 -10.03 -3.48
CA ASP A 70 0.00 -10.79 -4.66
C ASP A 70 0.83 -12.08 -4.71
N PRO A 71 0.28 -13.22 -4.27
CA PRO A 71 1.04 -14.46 -4.22
C PRO A 71 1.30 -15.05 -5.61
N VAL A 72 0.49 -14.70 -6.62
CA VAL A 72 0.62 -15.21 -7.98
C VAL A 72 1.72 -14.48 -8.72
N ARG A 73 1.71 -13.15 -8.66
CA ARG A 73 2.75 -12.31 -9.29
C ARG A 73 3.99 -12.14 -8.44
N ARG A 74 3.98 -12.64 -7.19
CA ARG A 74 5.10 -12.51 -6.24
C ARG A 74 5.42 -11.05 -5.94
N MET A 75 4.40 -10.22 -5.72
CA MET A 75 4.56 -8.78 -5.49
C MET A 75 3.92 -8.33 -4.18
N LEU A 76 4.56 -7.38 -3.51
CA LEU A 76 3.93 -6.56 -2.48
C LEU A 76 3.37 -5.30 -3.11
N TRP A 77 2.25 -4.83 -2.57
CA TRP A 77 1.55 -3.62 -3.00
C TRP A 77 1.15 -2.78 -1.80
N SER A 78 1.27 -1.47 -1.92
CA SER A 78 0.86 -0.50 -0.90
C SER A 78 0.40 0.80 -1.55
N CYS A 79 -0.45 1.54 -0.86
CA CYS A 79 -0.70 2.94 -1.19
C CYS A 79 0.22 3.81 -0.34
N VAL A 80 1.21 4.46 -0.95
CA VAL A 80 2.04 5.45 -0.26
C VAL A 80 1.37 6.81 -0.37
N ARG A 81 0.93 7.34 0.77
CA ARG A 81 0.26 8.64 0.84
C ARG A 81 1.18 9.69 1.45
N GLY A 82 1.25 10.85 0.80
CA GLY A 82 1.96 12.04 1.26
C GLY A 82 1.05 13.28 1.25
N GLY A 83 1.67 14.46 1.14
CA GLY A 83 0.96 15.74 1.15
C GLY A 83 0.69 16.27 2.57
N PRO A 84 -0.23 17.23 2.73
CA PRO A 84 -0.52 17.88 4.01
C PRO A 84 -0.94 16.90 5.10
N GLY A 85 -0.47 17.11 6.34
CA GLY A 85 -0.81 16.24 7.47
C GLY A 85 -2.22 16.41 8.03
N ASP A 86 -2.87 17.54 7.71
CA ASP A 86 -4.24 17.85 8.11
C ASP A 86 -5.25 16.98 7.34
N PRO A 87 -6.08 16.17 8.02
CA PRO A 87 -7.11 15.35 7.38
C PRO A 87 -8.13 16.15 6.57
N GLY A 88 -8.43 17.41 6.92
CA GLY A 88 -9.34 18.25 6.15
C GLY A 88 -8.84 18.62 4.74
N GLN A 89 -7.52 18.44 4.51
CA GLN A 89 -6.83 18.69 3.25
C GLN A 89 -6.61 17.41 2.44
N TRP A 90 -7.40 16.37 2.71
CA TRP A 90 -7.36 15.13 1.95
C TRP A 90 -7.46 15.26 0.42
N PRO A 91 -8.13 16.27 -0.18
CA PRO A 91 -8.10 16.43 -1.63
C PRO A 91 -6.69 16.65 -2.17
N ASP A 92 -5.79 17.20 -1.36
CA ASP A 92 -4.42 17.57 -1.75
C ASP A 92 -3.38 16.51 -1.33
N TRP A 93 -3.81 15.38 -0.75
CA TRP A 93 -2.93 14.25 -0.45
C TRP A 93 -2.41 13.62 -1.74
N SER A 94 -1.09 13.48 -1.87
CA SER A 94 -0.49 12.72 -2.96
C SER A 94 -0.59 11.23 -2.69
N ASN A 95 -0.82 10.42 -3.73
CA ASN A 95 -0.92 8.97 -3.60
C ASN A 95 -0.10 8.28 -4.70
N ASP A 96 0.71 7.32 -4.30
CA ASP A 96 1.42 6.44 -5.21
C ASP A 96 1.06 4.98 -4.93
N ALA A 97 0.92 4.18 -5.99
CA ALA A 97 0.97 2.73 -5.89
C ALA A 97 2.43 2.31 -5.81
N TRP A 98 2.87 1.93 -4.61
CA TRP A 98 4.19 1.33 -4.39
C TRP A 98 4.10 -0.18 -4.61
N TRP A 99 5.12 -0.73 -5.26
CA TRP A 99 5.23 -2.16 -5.49
C TRP A 99 6.65 -2.66 -5.24
N HIS A 100 6.76 -3.92 -4.84
CA HIS A 100 8.02 -4.63 -4.68
C HIS A 100 7.89 -6.07 -5.13
N HIS A 101 8.74 -6.50 -6.07
CA HIS A 101 8.78 -7.87 -6.54
C HIS A 101 9.66 -8.72 -5.61
N LEU A 102 9.07 -9.74 -5.00
CA LEU A 102 9.69 -10.54 -3.94
C LEU A 102 10.91 -11.34 -4.43
N ASP A 103 10.88 -11.82 -5.66
CA ASP A 103 11.94 -12.69 -6.16
C ASP A 103 13.10 -11.93 -6.83
N THR A 104 12.86 -10.76 -7.44
CA THR A 104 13.89 -9.95 -8.11
C THR A 104 14.40 -8.80 -7.24
N GLY A 105 13.64 -8.40 -6.21
CA GLY A 105 13.94 -7.23 -5.38
C GLY A 105 13.60 -5.89 -6.03
N GLU A 106 13.10 -5.89 -7.26
CA GLU A 106 12.72 -4.66 -7.97
C GLU A 106 11.60 -3.94 -7.24
N THR A 107 11.72 -2.62 -7.12
CA THR A 107 10.78 -1.76 -6.41
C THR A 107 10.46 -0.56 -7.27
N GLY A 108 9.21 -0.11 -7.26
CA GLY A 108 8.80 1.07 -8.01
C GLY A 108 7.58 1.78 -7.43
N ARG A 109 7.26 2.93 -8.02
CA ARG A 109 6.10 3.76 -7.66
C ARG A 109 5.39 4.28 -8.90
N LEU A 110 4.06 4.22 -8.89
CA LEU A 110 3.20 4.79 -9.91
C LEU A 110 2.31 5.86 -9.31
N ASP A 111 2.23 7.03 -9.95
CA ASP A 111 1.39 8.14 -9.51
C ASP A 111 -0.11 7.82 -9.69
N LEU A 112 -0.86 7.85 -8.60
CA LEU A 112 -2.31 7.68 -8.61
C LEU A 112 -3.06 9.02 -8.71
N GLY A 113 -2.38 10.13 -8.43
CA GLY A 113 -2.93 11.47 -8.38
C GLY A 113 -3.41 11.89 -6.98
N PRO A 114 -3.84 13.16 -6.84
CA PRO A 114 -4.25 13.72 -5.57
C PRO A 114 -5.61 13.20 -5.09
N GLY A 115 -5.83 13.18 -3.77
CA GLY A 115 -7.11 12.85 -3.17
C GLY A 115 -7.03 11.73 -2.14
N LEU A 116 -8.16 11.08 -1.89
CA LEU A 116 -8.27 10.01 -0.93
C LEU A 116 -8.22 8.66 -1.64
N VAL A 117 -7.20 7.85 -1.34
CA VAL A 117 -7.17 6.43 -1.74
C VAL A 117 -7.40 5.56 -0.51
N PHE A 118 -8.44 4.72 -0.58
CA PHE A 118 -8.84 3.85 0.52
C PHE A 118 -8.78 2.37 0.11
N ARG A 119 -7.80 1.64 0.68
CA ARG A 119 -7.47 0.24 0.35
C ARG A 119 -7.21 -0.01 -1.14
N LEU A 120 -6.59 -1.14 -1.42
CA LEU A 120 -6.45 -1.67 -2.77
C LEU A 120 -6.97 -3.11 -2.82
N ALA A 121 -7.33 -3.54 -4.03
CA ALA A 121 -7.68 -4.93 -4.30
C ALA A 121 -6.67 -5.53 -5.28
N VAL A 122 -6.08 -6.66 -4.88
CA VAL A 122 -5.28 -7.49 -5.77
C VAL A 122 -6.21 -8.50 -6.41
N THR A 123 -6.25 -8.55 -7.74
CA THR A 123 -7.11 -9.46 -8.50
C THR A 123 -6.29 -10.34 -9.43
N ALA A 124 -6.94 -11.31 -10.06
CA ALA A 124 -6.27 -12.21 -11.01
C ALA A 124 -5.61 -11.48 -12.19
N ARG A 125 -6.09 -10.29 -12.60
CA ARG A 125 -5.58 -9.57 -13.78
C ARG A 125 -5.04 -8.18 -13.48
N HIS A 126 -5.57 -7.52 -12.46
CA HIS A 126 -5.26 -6.13 -12.15
C HIS A 126 -5.03 -5.90 -10.67
N ILE A 127 -4.38 -4.79 -10.36
CA ILE A 127 -4.40 -4.19 -9.05
C ILE A 127 -5.29 -2.96 -9.15
N ALA A 128 -6.31 -2.90 -8.31
CA ALA A 128 -7.34 -1.87 -8.35
C ALA A 128 -7.20 -0.90 -7.17
N PHE A 129 -7.14 0.38 -7.47
CA PHE A 129 -7.19 1.48 -6.51
C PHE A 129 -8.43 2.32 -6.76
N THR A 130 -9.15 2.67 -5.70
CA THR A 130 -10.22 3.68 -5.79
C THR A 130 -9.67 5.00 -5.28
N ARG A 131 -9.80 6.06 -6.07
CA ARG A 131 -9.44 7.42 -5.69
C ARG A 131 -10.69 8.26 -5.63
N VAL A 132 -10.95 8.83 -4.46
CA VAL A 132 -12.00 9.81 -4.22
C VAL A 132 -11.39 11.21 -4.34
N HIS A 133 -12.07 12.10 -5.07
CA HIS A 133 -11.63 13.48 -5.25
C HIS A 133 -12.84 14.40 -5.51
N PRO A 134 -12.82 15.68 -5.10
CA PRO A 134 -13.92 16.62 -5.39
C PRO A 134 -14.28 16.78 -6.88
N ASP A 135 -13.32 16.52 -7.76
CA ASP A 135 -13.51 16.59 -9.23
C ASP A 135 -14.12 15.31 -9.82
N GLY A 136 -14.25 14.25 -9.03
CA GLY A 136 -14.80 12.97 -9.45
C GLY A 136 -14.03 11.79 -8.86
N ASP A 137 -14.78 10.76 -8.49
CA ASP A 137 -14.23 9.49 -8.03
C ASP A 137 -13.80 8.64 -9.24
N GLU A 138 -12.74 7.85 -9.08
CA GLU A 138 -12.30 6.94 -10.13
C GLU A 138 -11.77 5.61 -9.60
N LEU A 139 -11.86 4.60 -10.46
CA LEU A 139 -11.20 3.32 -10.35
C LEU A 139 -9.96 3.32 -11.26
N ILE A 140 -8.79 3.15 -10.66
CA ILE A 140 -7.51 3.05 -11.36
C ILE A 140 -7.12 1.57 -11.39
N LEU A 141 -6.96 1.01 -12.59
CA LEU A 141 -6.55 -0.37 -12.80
C LEU A 141 -5.10 -0.40 -13.28
N LEU A 142 -4.26 -1.04 -12.49
CA LEU A 142 -2.87 -1.30 -12.84
C LEU A 142 -2.75 -2.68 -13.48
N ALA A 143 -2.08 -2.75 -14.62
CA ALA A 143 -1.62 -3.98 -15.20
C ALA A 143 -0.24 -4.32 -14.61
N ALA A 144 -0.07 -5.57 -14.18
CA ALA A 144 1.21 -6.10 -13.73
C ALA A 144 1.41 -7.44 -14.44
N PRO A 145 2.11 -7.47 -15.58
CA PRO A 145 2.38 -8.70 -16.30
C PRO A 145 3.20 -9.67 -15.43
N PRO A 146 2.93 -10.98 -15.44
CA PRO A 146 3.68 -11.96 -14.66
C PRO A 146 5.09 -12.23 -15.21
N THR A 147 5.43 -11.67 -16.37
CA THR A 147 6.72 -11.86 -17.03
C THR A 147 7.81 -11.15 -16.25
N ALA A 148 8.87 -11.87 -15.88
CA ALA A 148 10.02 -11.31 -15.18
C ALA A 148 10.58 -10.07 -15.90
N GLY A 149 10.89 -9.02 -15.13
CA GLY A 149 11.36 -7.73 -15.64
C GLY A 149 10.28 -6.82 -16.21
N SER A 150 9.01 -7.26 -16.26
CA SER A 150 7.90 -6.36 -16.58
C SER A 150 7.58 -5.47 -15.40
N ARG A 151 7.47 -4.17 -15.67
CA ARG A 151 7.06 -3.20 -14.66
C ARG A 151 5.55 -2.99 -14.72
N PRO A 152 4.88 -2.78 -13.58
CA PRO A 152 3.49 -2.40 -13.60
C PRO A 152 3.27 -1.06 -14.28
N GLU A 153 2.08 -0.89 -14.86
CA GLU A 153 1.65 0.34 -15.51
C GLU A 153 0.16 0.60 -15.27
N VAL A 154 -0.27 1.85 -15.46
CA VAL A 154 -1.70 2.20 -15.42
C VAL A 154 -2.34 1.71 -16.72
N GLY A 155 -3.16 0.65 -16.63
CA GLY A 155 -3.87 0.10 -17.78
C GLY A 155 -5.19 0.83 -18.08
N ALA A 156 -5.89 1.32 -17.05
CA ALA A 156 -7.11 2.09 -17.22
C ALA A 156 -7.39 3.01 -16.03
N ARG A 157 -8.11 4.10 -16.31
CA ARG A 157 -8.78 4.96 -15.32
C ARG A 157 -10.25 5.07 -15.71
N LEU A 158 -11.13 4.72 -14.79
CA LEU A 158 -12.58 4.62 -15.04
C LEU A 158 -13.31 5.54 -14.06
N PRO A 159 -14.19 6.44 -14.52
CA PRO A 159 -14.98 7.25 -13.60
C PRO A 159 -15.91 6.35 -12.79
N LEU A 160 -16.05 6.65 -11.50
CA LEU A 160 -17.01 6.02 -10.62
C LEU A 160 -18.20 6.96 -10.37
N PRO A 161 -19.41 6.40 -10.16
CA PRO A 161 -20.54 7.20 -9.68
C PRO A 161 -20.19 7.85 -8.35
N ALA A 162 -20.63 9.09 -8.15
CA ALA A 162 -20.42 9.79 -6.90
C ALA A 162 -21.03 9.01 -5.72
N MET A 163 -20.24 8.83 -4.66
CA MET A 163 -20.71 8.14 -3.46
C MET A 163 -21.72 9.01 -2.70
N SER A 164 -22.86 8.44 -2.31
CA SER A 164 -23.77 9.12 -1.39
C SER A 164 -23.09 9.26 -0.02
N GLY A 165 -23.03 10.48 0.52
CA GLY A 165 -22.27 10.76 1.74
C GLY A 165 -20.75 10.80 1.54
N ALA A 166 -20.26 11.01 0.31
CA ALA A 166 -18.83 11.22 0.06
C ALA A 166 -18.25 12.32 0.96
N PRO A 167 -16.98 12.19 1.39
CA PRO A 167 -16.32 13.22 2.16
C PRO A 167 -16.28 14.54 1.37
N ARG A 168 -16.35 15.65 2.10
CA ARG A 168 -16.35 17.00 1.50
C ARG A 168 -15.04 17.71 1.80
N ARG A 169 -14.62 18.61 0.92
CA ARG A 169 -13.46 19.48 1.14
C ARG A 169 -13.65 20.26 2.45
N GLY A 170 -12.61 20.31 3.27
CA GLY A 170 -12.62 21.00 4.57
C GLY A 170 -13.20 20.17 5.74
N GLY A 171 -13.80 19.00 5.46
CA GLY A 171 -14.10 17.98 6.46
C GLY A 171 -13.09 16.85 6.40
N THR A 172 -12.94 16.09 7.48
CA THR A 172 -12.11 14.89 7.46
C THR A 172 -12.79 13.78 6.65
N PRO A 173 -12.03 12.87 5.99
CA PRO A 173 -12.60 11.77 5.21
C PRO A 173 -13.50 10.82 5.98
N TRP A 174 -13.43 10.86 7.30
CA TRP A 174 -14.12 9.97 8.24
C TRP A 174 -15.17 10.72 9.08
N ASP A 175 -15.40 12.02 8.80
CA ASP A 175 -16.50 12.74 9.43
C ASP A 175 -17.84 12.19 8.92
N GLY A 176 -18.66 11.66 9.82
CA GLY A 176 -19.99 11.11 9.50
C GLY A 176 -20.03 9.60 9.25
N VAL A 177 -18.93 8.87 9.55
CA VAL A 177 -18.89 7.41 9.66
C VAL A 177 -19.23 6.97 11.08
#